data_AF-A0A660Z602-F1
#
_entry.id   AF-A0A660Z602-F1
#
_cell.length_a   1.000
_cell.length_b   1.000
_cell.length_c   1.000
_cell.angle_alpha   90.00
_cell.angle_beta   90.00
_cell.angle_gamma   90.00
#
_symmetry.space_group_name_H-M   'P 1'
#
loop_
_entity.id
_entity.type
_entity.pdbx_description
1 polymer ?
#
loop_
_entity_poly.entity_id
_entity_poly.type
_entity_poly.pdbx_seq_one_letter_code
_entity_poly.pdbx_strand_id
1 'polypeptide(L)' 'MSNLEEHFKPFRENTIGFNSTFTSPYGEQKLVYADWIASGRLYTPIENKISKV' A
#
# COMPACT_ATOMS: atom_id res chain seq x y z
N MET A 1 2.63 12.71 -15.18
CA MET A 1 1.99 11.48 -14.67
C MET A 1 0.65 11.36 -15.35
N SER A 2 0.15 10.15 -15.61
CA SER A 2 -1.18 10.02 -16.21
C SER A 2 -2.24 10.51 -15.22
N ASN A 3 -3.39 11.01 -15.71
CA ASN A 3 -4.49 11.48 -14.85
C ASN A 3 -4.91 10.42 -13.80
N LEU A 4 -4.80 9.14 -14.15
CA LEU A 4 -5.11 8.01 -13.26
C LEU A 4 -4.07 7.80 -12.15
N GLU A 5 -2.78 8.01 -12.43
CA GLU A 5 -1.75 7.87 -11.39
C GLU A 5 -1.94 8.89 -10.28
N GLU A 6 -2.30 10.13 -10.64
CA GLU A 6 -2.62 11.19 -9.68
C GLU A 6 -3.90 10.88 -8.91
N HIS A 7 -4.94 10.40 -9.61
CA HIS A 7 -6.20 9.99 -8.99
C HIS A 7 -6.00 8.89 -7.94
N PHE A 8 -5.17 7.89 -8.23
CA PHE A 8 -4.94 6.75 -7.34
C PHE A 8 -3.79 6.93 -6.34
N LYS A 9 -2.99 8.00 -6.47
CA LYS A 9 -1.89 8.32 -5.55
C LYS A 9 -2.27 8.26 -4.07
N PRO A 10 -3.34 8.92 -3.58
CA PRO A 10 -3.66 8.89 -2.16
C PRO A 10 -4.00 7.49 -1.65
N PHE A 11 -4.64 6.65 -2.47
CA PHE A 11 -4.96 5.27 -2.11
C PHE A 11 -3.69 4.43 -1.98
N ARG A 12 -2.74 4.62 -2.92
CA ARG A 12 -1.46 3.91 -2.88
C ARG A 12 -0.61 4.30 -1.66
N GLU A 13 -0.55 5.59 -1.33
CA GLU A 13 0.24 6.10 -0.19
C GLU A 13 -0.30 5.68 1.17
N ASN A 14 -1.60 5.41 1.26
CA ASN A 14 -2.27 4.98 2.50
C ASN A 14 -2.27 3.45 2.71
N THR A 15 -1.74 2.67 1.77
CA THR A 15 -1.52 1.23 1.97
C THR A 15 -0.43 1.00 3.02
N ILE A 16 -0.70 0.13 3.99
CA ILE A 16 0.27 -0.26 5.01
C ILE A 16 1.46 -0.93 4.31
N GLY A 17 2.66 -0.39 4.53
CA GLY A 17 3.88 -0.87 3.88
C GLY A 17 4.14 -0.32 2.47
N PHE A 18 3.46 0.76 2.04
CA PHE A 18 3.65 1.40 0.72
C PHE A 18 5.12 1.64 0.31
N ASN A 19 5.97 2.06 1.25
CA ASN A 19 7.40 2.32 1.01
C ASN A 19 8.31 1.26 1.63
N SER A 20 7.77 0.09 1.99
CA SER A 20 8.57 -0.99 2.52
C SER A 20 9.51 -1.54 1.45
N THR A 21 10.69 -1.96 1.88
CA THR A 21 11.70 -2.62 1.06
C THR A 21 12.06 -3.97 1.67
N PHE A 22 12.67 -4.84 0.86
CA PHE A 22 13.21 -6.11 1.32
C PHE A 22 14.54 -6.40 0.63
N THR A 23 15.41 -7.16 1.29
CA THR A 23 16.67 -7.62 0.70
C THR A 23 16.44 -8.88 -0.12
N SER A 24 16.88 -8.85 -1.37
CA SER A 24 16.88 -9.99 -2.28
C SER A 24 18.33 -10.36 -2.66
N PRO A 25 18.57 -11.52 -3.30
CA PRO A 25 19.86 -11.83 -3.93
C PRO A 25 20.32 -10.79 -4.97
N TYR A 26 19.41 -9.94 -5.45
CA TYR A 26 19.68 -8.87 -6.41
C TYR A 26 19.76 -7.47 -5.75
N GLY A 27 19.89 -7.40 -4.43
CA GLY A 27 19.93 -6.15 -3.67
C GLY A 27 18.59 -5.77 -3.04
N GLU A 28 18.51 -4.54 -2.53
CA GLU A 28 17.30 -3.98 -1.93
C GLU A 28 16.23 -3.72 -3.01
N GLN A 29 15.02 -4.21 -2.78
CA GLN A 29 13.89 -4.04 -3.68
C GLN A 29 12.70 -3.44 -2.94
N LYS A 30 11.88 -2.67 -3.65
CA LYS A 30 10.58 -2.21 -3.12
C LYS A 30 9.62 -3.39 -3.00
N LEU A 31 8.95 -3.47 -1.86
CA LEU A 31 7.84 -4.38 -1.65
C LEU A 31 6.65 -3.89 -2.48
N VAL A 32 6.22 -4.69 -3.45
CA VAL A 32 5.03 -4.41 -4.25
C VAL A 32 3.86 -5.16 -3.65
N TYR A 33 2.92 -4.44 -3.06
CA TYR A 33 1.67 -5.01 -2.60
C TYR A 33 0.69 -5.14 -3.77
N ALA A 34 0.34 -6.37 -4.11
CA ALA A 34 -0.63 -6.71 -5.15
C ALA A 34 -1.67 -7.67 -4.57
N ASP A 35 -2.68 -7.11 -3.91
CA ASP A 35 -3.83 -7.89 -3.43
C ASP A 35 -4.95 -7.83 -4.46
N TRP A 36 -5.48 -9.01 -4.80
CA TRP A 36 -6.63 -9.18 -5.69
C TRP A 36 -7.94 -9.33 -4.88
N ILE A 37 -7.83 -9.60 -3.58
CA ILE A 37 -8.98 -9.74 -2.71
C ILE A 37 -9.31 -8.34 -2.22
N ALA A 38 -10.37 -7.73 -2.77
CA ALA A 38 -10.85 -6.38 -2.42
C ALA A 38 -11.40 -6.27 -0.98
N SER A 39 -10.72 -6.87 0.00
CA SER A 39 -11.12 -7.00 1.39
C SER A 39 -11.01 -5.69 2.17
N GLY A 40 -10.27 -4.70 1.64
CA GLY A 40 -9.98 -3.44 2.33
C GLY A 40 -9.00 -3.57 3.51
N ARG A 41 -8.48 -4.77 3.77
CA ARG A 41 -7.44 -5.02 4.77
C ARG A 41 -6.14 -4.36 4.32
N LEU A 42 -5.33 -3.92 5.28
CA LEU A 42 -4.05 -3.22 5.04
C LEU A 42 -4.17 -1.81 4.45
N TYR A 43 -5.36 -1.20 4.46
CA TYR A 43 -5.52 0.23 4.18
C TYR A 43 -5.56 1.03 5.48
N THR A 44 -4.57 1.90 5.69
CA THR A 44 -4.33 2.61 6.97
C THR A 44 -5.58 3.31 7.52
N PRO A 45 -6.37 4.04 6.72
CA PRO A 45 -7.62 4.66 7.21
C PRO A 45 -8.67 3.67 7.73
N ILE A 46 -8.82 2.49 7.10
CA ILE A 46 -9.79 1.47 7.51
C ILE A 46 -9.34 0.82 8.83
N GLU A 47 -8.08 0.39 8.90
CA GLU A 47 -7.52 -0.23 10.11
C GLU A 47 -7.58 0.75 11.30
N ASN A 48 -7.27 2.02 11.08
CA ASN A 48 -7.40 3.06 12.11
C ASN A 48 -8.85 3.24 12.60
N LYS A 49 -9.85 3.00 11.74
CA LYS A 49 -11.26 3.11 12.13
C LYS A 49 -11.72 1.91 12.95
N ILE A 50 -11.20 0.71 12.65
CA ILE A 50 -11.54 -0.53 13.35
C ILE A 50 -10.80 -0.66 14.69
N SER A 51 -9.53 -0.22 14.74
CA SER A 51 -8.65 -0.39 15.89
C SER A 51 -8.78 0.68 16.99
N LYS A 52 -9.31 1.87 16.68
CA LYS A 52 -9.56 2.90 17.69
C LYS A 52 -10.79 2.52 18.51
N VAL A 53 -10.53 1.97 19.70
CA VAL A 53 -11.49 1.81 20.82
C VAL A 53 -11.55 3.10 21.62
#